data_AF-A0A352EYD7-F1
#
_entry.id   AF-A0A352EYD7-F1
#
_cell.length_a   1.000
_cell.length_b   1.000
_cell.length_c   1.000
_cell.angle_alpha   90.00
_cell.angle_beta   90.00
_cell.angle_gamma   90.00
#
_symmetry.space_group_name_H-M   'P 1'
#
loop_
_entity.id
_entity.type
_entity.pdbx_description
1 polymer ?
#
loop_
_entity_poly.entity_id
_entity_poly.type
_entity_poly.pdbx_seq_one_letter_code
_entity_poly.pdbx_strand_id
1 'polypeptide(L)'
;MTNKRSRMFTFALLLTAAFCFRVMVARFLPNDAPFDGKVYAQIARNVLEQHVYSHAVEPPYDPSLIRLPGYPLFLAGIYAVFGHGDNTAVRIAQALIDTVSCALIALLAFYW
;
A
#
# COMPACT_ATOMS: atom_id res chain seq x y z
N MET A 1 33.90 4.37 19.67
CA MET A 1 32.88 3.31 19.79
C MET A 1 31.52 3.96 19.97
N THR A 2 30.68 4.02 18.94
CA THR A 2 29.32 4.58 19.06
C THR A 2 28.46 3.67 19.94
N ASN A 3 27.88 4.23 21.00
CA ASN A 3 27.00 3.53 21.94
C ASN A 3 25.82 2.87 21.18
N LYS A 4 25.51 1.59 21.47
CA LYS A 4 24.39 0.84 20.87
C LYS A 4 23.07 1.65 20.92
N ARG A 5 22.85 2.36 22.02
CA ARG A 5 21.70 3.23 22.22
C ARG A 5 21.66 4.37 21.19
N SER A 6 22.80 5.00 20.91
CA SER A 6 22.93 6.06 19.91
C SER A 6 22.61 5.56 18.50
N ARG A 7 23.06 4.35 18.13
CA ARG A 7 22.77 3.77 16.80
C ARG A 7 21.28 3.49 16.63
N MET A 8 20.65 2.92 17.66
CA MET A 8 19.21 2.64 17.64
C MET A 8 18.39 3.92 17.52
N PHE A 9 18.78 4.98 18.21
CA PHE A 9 18.18 6.31 18.03
C PHE A 9 18.35 6.84 16.60
N THR A 10 19.53 6.70 16.00
CA THR A 10 19.75 7.12 14.60
C THR A 10 18.83 6.36 13.64
N PHE A 11 18.70 5.04 13.77
CA PHE A 11 17.79 4.25 12.92
C PHE A 11 16.33 4.65 13.11
N ALA A 12 15.88 4.81 14.35
CA ALA A 12 14.52 5.25 14.64
C ALA A 12 14.24 6.63 14.03
N LEU A 13 15.19 7.57 14.13
CA LEU A 13 15.08 8.89 13.52
C LEU A 13 14.97 8.81 11.99
N LEU A 14 15.84 8.02 11.35
CA LEU A 14 15.82 7.84 9.89
C LEU A 14 14.51 7.21 9.40
N LEU A 15 14.05 6.14 10.05
CA LEU A 15 12.79 5.49 9.70
C LEU A 15 11.59 6.41 9.91
N THR A 16 11.59 7.19 11.00
CA THR A 16 10.53 8.17 11.27
C THR A 16 10.51 9.27 10.21
N ALA A 17 11.68 9.86 9.90
CA ALA A 17 11.79 10.88 8.87
C ALA A 17 11.33 10.35 7.51
N ALA A 18 11.72 9.12 7.16
CA ALA A 18 11.36 8.49 5.90
C ALA A 18 9.87 8.13 5.83
N PHE A 19 9.23 7.73 6.95
CA PHE A 19 7.79 7.52 7.03
C PHE A 19 7.02 8.84 6.88
N CYS A 20 7.40 9.87 7.64
CA CYS A 20 6.80 11.20 7.56
C CYS A 20 6.88 11.77 6.13
N PHE A 21 8.02 11.63 5.47
CA PHE A 21 8.20 12.05 4.09
C PHE A 21 7.25 11.32 3.14
N ARG A 22 7.12 10.00 3.24
CA ARG A 22 6.20 9.21 2.41
C ARG A 22 4.74 9.57 2.65
N VAL A 23 4.34 9.77 3.91
CA VAL A 23 2.98 10.23 4.26
C VAL A 23 2.74 11.62 3.69
N MET A 24 3.72 12.52 3.76
CA MET A 24 3.63 13.85 3.14
C MET A 24 3.40 13.73 1.63
N VAL A 25 4.20 12.94 0.91
CA VAL A 25 4.00 12.70 -0.53
C VAL A 25 2.62 12.10 -0.81
N ALA A 26 2.21 11.08 -0.04
CA ALA A 26 0.91 10.42 -0.19
C ALA A 26 -0.28 11.38 -0.02
N ARG A 27 -0.14 12.43 0.80
CA ARG A 27 -1.22 13.39 1.11
C ARG A 27 -1.20 14.61 0.22
N PHE A 28 -0.03 15.16 -0.09
CA PHE A 28 0.09 16.43 -0.79
C PHE A 28 0.40 16.29 -2.29
N LEU A 29 0.92 15.14 -2.71
CA LEU A 29 1.21 14.84 -4.12
C LEU A 29 0.51 13.55 -4.58
N PRO A 30 -0.81 13.41 -4.36
CA PRO A 30 -1.55 12.24 -4.84
C PRO A 30 -1.59 12.20 -6.37
N ASN A 31 -1.43 11.01 -6.94
CA ASN A 31 -1.63 10.77 -8.37
C ASN A 31 -2.71 9.71 -8.59
N ASP A 32 -3.91 10.17 -8.94
CA ASP A 32 -5.08 9.35 -9.26
C ASP A 32 -5.32 9.25 -10.78
N ALA A 33 -4.27 9.46 -11.58
CA ALA A 33 -4.37 9.46 -13.03
C ALA A 33 -4.94 8.14 -13.58
N PRO A 34 -5.69 8.22 -14.71
CA PRO A 34 -6.39 7.08 -15.31
C PRO A 34 -5.44 6.12 -16.01
N PHE A 35 -4.66 5.38 -15.23
CA PHE A 35 -3.79 4.31 -15.71
C PHE A 35 -4.17 2.99 -14.99
N ASP A 36 -3.21 2.10 -14.79
CA ASP A 36 -3.43 0.78 -14.18
C ASP A 36 -4.17 0.82 -12.83
N GLY A 37 -4.00 1.90 -12.04
CA GLY A 37 -4.65 2.06 -10.74
C GLY A 37 -6.18 1.91 -10.79
N LYS A 38 -6.82 2.37 -11.86
CA LYS A 38 -8.29 2.23 -12.01
C LYS A 38 -8.73 0.78 -12.16
N VAL A 39 -7.99 -0.02 -12.92
CA VAL A 39 -8.29 -1.46 -13.11
C VAL A 39 -8.16 -2.19 -11.79
N TYR A 40 -7.09 -1.93 -11.03
CA TYR A 40 -6.89 -2.51 -9.71
C TYR A 40 -8.00 -2.12 -8.72
N ALA A 41 -8.37 -0.84 -8.68
CA ALA A 41 -9.44 -0.35 -7.84
C ALA A 41 -10.80 -0.94 -8.24
N GLN A 42 -11.08 -1.09 -9.53
CA GLN A 42 -12.32 -1.69 -10.01
C GLN A 42 -12.43 -3.17 -9.62
N ILE A 43 -11.34 -3.93 -9.75
CA ILE A 43 -11.31 -5.32 -9.28
C ILE A 43 -11.56 -5.39 -7.78
N ALA A 44 -10.90 -4.53 -6.99
CA ALA A 44 -11.11 -4.48 -5.55
C ALA A 44 -12.58 -4.19 -5.17
N ARG A 45 -13.22 -3.24 -5.85
CA ARG A 45 -14.64 -2.94 -5.66
C ARG A 45 -15.53 -4.12 -6.02
N ASN A 46 -15.32 -4.75 -7.17
CA ASN A 46 -16.13 -5.89 -7.59
C ASN A 46 -15.97 -7.10 -6.67
N VAL A 47 -14.79 -7.31 -6.09
CA VAL A 47 -14.56 -8.34 -5.07
C VAL A 47 -15.41 -8.09 -3.82
N LEU A 48 -15.53 -6.83 -3.37
CA LEU A 48 -16.31 -6.47 -2.18
C LEU A 48 -17.82 -6.40 -2.44
N GLU A 49 -18.22 -5.79 -3.55
CA GLU A 49 -19.62 -5.50 -3.85
C GLU A 49 -20.31 -6.69 -4.56
N GLN A 50 -19.63 -7.28 -5.54
CA GLN A 50 -20.21 -8.30 -6.44
C GLN A 50 -19.74 -9.72 -6.09
N HIS A 51 -18.75 -9.88 -5.19
CA HIS A 51 -18.13 -11.15 -4.83
C HIS A 51 -17.50 -11.88 -6.03
N VAL A 52 -17.10 -11.12 -7.06
CA VAL A 52 -16.46 -11.64 -8.27
C VAL A 52 -15.16 -10.88 -8.56
N TYR A 53 -14.11 -11.62 -8.86
CA TYR A 53 -12.83 -11.06 -9.29
C TYR A 53 -12.92 -10.65 -10.78
N SER A 54 -13.45 -9.46 -11.02
CA SER A 54 -13.71 -8.91 -12.36
C SER A 54 -13.27 -7.45 -12.45
N HIS A 55 -12.86 -7.01 -13.64
CA HIS A 55 -12.59 -5.60 -13.92
C HIS A 55 -13.74 -4.92 -14.70
N ALA A 56 -14.86 -5.62 -14.92
CA ALA A 56 -16.01 -5.05 -15.61
C ALA A 56 -16.68 -3.97 -14.77
N VAL A 57 -17.12 -2.90 -15.41
CA VAL A 57 -17.81 -1.79 -14.74
C VAL A 57 -19.31 -2.07 -14.60
N GLU A 58 -19.85 -2.97 -15.43
CA GLU A 58 -21.27 -3.32 -15.51
C GLU A 58 -21.45 -4.85 -15.58
N PRO A 59 -22.65 -5.37 -15.27
CA PRO A 59 -22.99 -6.78 -15.45
C PRO A 59 -22.70 -7.25 -16.88
N PRO A 60 -22.25 -8.52 -17.08
CA PRO A 60 -22.37 -9.64 -16.16
C PRO A 60 -21.16 -9.88 -15.22
N TYR A 61 -20.22 -8.93 -15.09
CA TYR A 61 -19.05 -9.04 -14.22
C TYR A 61 -18.18 -10.29 -14.45
N ASP A 62 -17.86 -10.58 -15.72
CA ASP A 62 -17.11 -11.79 -16.08
C ASP A 62 -15.77 -11.91 -15.30
N PRO A 63 -15.45 -13.09 -14.75
CA PRO A 63 -14.19 -13.33 -14.06
C PRO A 63 -12.99 -13.02 -14.96
N SER A 64 -11.94 -12.46 -14.37
CA SER A 64 -10.74 -12.06 -15.11
C SER A 64 -9.46 -12.44 -14.42
N LEU A 65 -8.40 -12.73 -15.20
CA LEU A 65 -7.06 -12.97 -14.70
C LEU A 65 -6.05 -11.94 -15.24
N ILE A 66 -6.53 -10.79 -15.70
CA ILE A 66 -5.68 -9.75 -16.33
C ILE A 66 -4.64 -9.14 -15.36
N ARG A 67 -4.86 -9.29 -14.05
CA ARG A 67 -3.95 -8.89 -12.98
C ARG A 67 -3.88 -9.97 -11.92
N LEU A 68 -2.70 -10.13 -11.32
CA LEU A 68 -2.48 -11.00 -10.16
C LEU A 68 -3.30 -10.51 -8.96
N PRO A 69 -3.82 -11.42 -8.12
CA PRO A 69 -4.76 -11.08 -7.05
C PRO A 69 -4.15 -10.31 -5.89
N GLY A 70 -2.82 -10.36 -5.70
CA GLY A 70 -2.18 -9.78 -4.52
C GLY A 70 -2.52 -8.30 -4.29
N TYR A 71 -2.31 -7.45 -5.29
CA TYR A 71 -2.58 -6.01 -5.16
C TYR A 71 -4.09 -5.70 -5.10
N PRO A 72 -4.97 -6.20 -6.00
CA PRO A 72 -6.42 -6.05 -5.87
C PRO A 72 -7.00 -6.45 -4.52
N LEU A 73 -6.58 -7.58 -3.96
CA LEU A 73 -7.07 -8.05 -2.66
C LEU A 73 -6.54 -7.18 -1.51
N PHE A 74 -5.31 -6.66 -1.63
CA PHE A 74 -4.82 -5.64 -0.70
C PHE A 74 -5.69 -4.38 -0.75
N LEU A 75 -6.00 -3.84 -1.94
CA LEU A 75 -6.92 -2.71 -2.09
C LEU A 75 -8.30 -3.01 -1.50
N ALA A 76 -8.85 -4.20 -1.77
CA ALA A 76 -10.14 -4.62 -1.24
C ALA A 76 -10.13 -4.65 0.30
N GLY A 77 -9.07 -5.15 0.92
CA GLY A 77 -8.91 -5.12 2.38
C GLY A 77 -8.91 -3.69 2.95
N ILE A 78 -8.22 -2.76 2.30
CA ILE A 78 -8.23 -1.35 2.72
C ILE A 78 -9.62 -0.72 2.52
N TYR A 79 -10.24 -0.92 1.36
CA TYR A 79 -11.57 -0.38 1.08
C TYR A 79 -12.66 -0.94 2.00
N ALA A 80 -12.53 -2.19 2.46
CA ALA A 80 -13.45 -2.77 3.42
C ALA A 80 -13.43 -2.04 4.79
N VAL A 81 -12.30 -1.44 5.17
CA VAL A 81 -12.13 -0.74 6.46
C VAL A 81 -12.37 0.76 6.34
N PHE A 82 -11.85 1.40 5.28
CA PHE A 82 -11.84 2.85 5.14
C PHE A 82 -12.88 3.39 4.14
N GLY A 83 -13.55 2.51 3.39
CA GLY A 83 -14.53 2.86 2.37
C GLY A 83 -13.99 2.74 0.94
N HIS A 84 -14.91 2.59 -0.01
CA HIS A 84 -14.59 2.39 -1.42
C HIS A 84 -13.87 3.61 -2.01
N GLY A 85 -12.74 3.37 -2.68
CA GLY A 85 -12.01 4.41 -3.40
C GLY A 85 -11.20 5.34 -2.50
N ASP A 86 -11.03 5.03 -1.21
CA ASP A 86 -10.10 5.77 -0.35
C ASP A 86 -8.64 5.43 -0.71
N ASN A 87 -8.18 6.01 -1.81
CA ASN A 87 -6.80 5.88 -2.29
C ASN A 87 -5.80 6.52 -1.32
N THR A 88 -6.25 7.41 -0.43
CA THR A 88 -5.37 8.00 0.58
C THR A 88 -5.02 6.97 1.64
N ALA A 89 -6.00 6.22 2.14
CA ALA A 89 -5.78 5.12 3.07
C ALA A 89 -4.84 4.06 2.47
N VAL A 90 -5.03 3.73 1.19
CA VAL A 90 -4.15 2.80 0.44
C VAL A 90 -2.70 3.31 0.42
N ARG A 91 -2.48 4.59 0.05
CA ARG A 91 -1.14 5.18 0.00
C ARG A 91 -0.47 5.25 1.36
N ILE A 92 -1.22 5.54 2.43
CA ILE A 92 -0.69 5.54 3.80
C ILE A 92 -0.29 4.12 4.22
N ALA A 93 -1.11 3.12 3.92
CA ALA A 93 -0.76 1.71 4.18
C ALA A 93 0.50 1.30 3.40
N GLN A 94 0.64 1.70 2.14
CA GLN A 94 1.85 1.47 1.35
C GLN A 94 3.08 2.19 1.94
N ALA A 95 2.93 3.43 2.42
CA ALA A 95 4.01 4.16 3.09
C ALA A 95 4.51 3.45 4.35
N LEU A 96 3.59 2.83 5.10
CA LEU A 96 3.92 2.01 6.26
C LEU A 96 4.67 0.74 5.84
N ILE A 97 4.16 0.00 4.85
CA ILE A 97 4.78 -1.22 4.33
C ILE A 97 6.20 -0.94 3.83
N ASP A 98 6.42 0.15 3.10
CA ASP A 98 7.75 0.52 2.58
C ASP A 98 8.71 0.85 3.73
N THR A 99 8.25 1.57 4.76
CA THR A 99 9.05 1.87 5.95
C THR A 99 9.43 0.60 6.72
N VAL A 100 8.48 -0.31 6.91
CA VAL A 100 8.72 -1.61 7.55
C VAL A 100 9.71 -2.43 6.72
N SER A 101 9.61 -2.39 5.40
CA SER A 101 10.56 -3.08 4.50
C SER A 101 11.98 -2.56 4.68
N CYS A 102 12.19 -1.24 4.79
CA CYS A 102 13.50 -0.67 5.13
C CYS A 102 14.02 -1.18 6.49
N ALA A 103 13.15 -1.26 7.50
CA ALA A 103 13.51 -1.76 8.82
C ALA A 103 13.90 -3.26 8.79
N LEU A 104 13.16 -4.07 8.03
CA LEU A 104 13.45 -5.50 7.85
C LEU A 104 14.78 -5.71 7.11
N ILE A 105 15.08 -4.92 6.08
CA ILE A 105 16.37 -4.99 5.38
C ILE A 105 17.52 -4.63 6.32
N ALA A 106 17.37 -3.57 7.12
CA ALA A 106 18.38 -3.20 8.12
C ALA A 106 18.55 -4.32 9.16
N LEU A 107 17.47 -4.92 9.64
CA LEU A 107 17.51 -6.04 10.57
C LEU A 107 18.27 -7.23 9.98
N LEU A 108 17.97 -7.61 8.73
CA LEU A 108 18.68 -8.68 8.03
C LEU A 108 20.17 -8.36 7.89
N ALA A 109 20.52 -7.12 7.54
CA ALA A 109 21.91 -6.69 7.42
C ALA A 109 22.69 -6.72 8.74
N PHE A 110 22.01 -6.62 9.90
CA PHE A 110 22.63 -6.75 11.22
C PHE A 110 22.60 -8.16 11.80
N TYR A 111 21.82 -9.05 11.21
CA TYR A 111 21.73 -10.45 11.62
C TYR A 111 22.86 -11.30 11.03
N TRP A 112 23.45 -10.85 9.93
CA TRP A 112 24.66 -11.39 9.30
C TRP A 112 25.91 -10.67 9.83
#